data_AF-A0A8C8W6Q1-F1
#
_entry.id   AF-A0A8C8W6Q1-F1
#
_cell.length_a   1.000
_cell.length_b   1.000
_cell.length_c   1.000
_cell.angle_alpha   90.00
_cell.angle_beta   90.00
_cell.angle_gamma   90.00
#
_symmetry.space_group_name_H-M   'P 1'
#
loop_
_entity.id
_entity.type
_entity.pdbx_description
1 polymer ?
#
loop_
_entity_poly.entity_id
_entity_poly.type
_entity_poly.pdbx_seq_one_letter_code
_entity_poly.pdbx_strand_id
1 'polypeptide(L)'
;LKRGGWHGVIIPELRFDFRIMNMEQYFQTMNWLQTLTGLLEQMQVHRDAESQLILQEWKKERKEMREMTKSFFNAQFESLFCTDQNPTFFLRHLSRFAHIYMAFLSSLMNYDIHHMFCPRRTPLQHELPAWSDSPSALKAPLLQEAQAK
;
A
#
# COMPACT_ATOMS: atom_id res chain seq x y z
N LEU A 1 9.64 -25.89 11.19
CA LEU A 1 8.50 -26.41 11.97
C LEU A 1 7.60 -25.25 12.41
N LYS A 2 6.41 -25.09 11.83
CA LYS A 2 5.36 -24.22 12.40
C LYS A 2 4.69 -25.01 13.53
N ARG A 3 4.94 -24.65 14.79
CA ARG A 3 4.18 -25.18 15.94
C ARG A 3 2.82 -24.45 15.96
N GLY A 4 1.73 -25.21 16.01
CA GLY A 4 0.37 -24.85 15.59
C GLY A 4 -0.41 -23.82 16.41
N GLY A 5 0.20 -22.68 16.75
CA GLY A 5 -0.48 -21.50 17.28
C GLY A 5 -0.43 -20.32 16.30
N TRP A 6 -1.31 -19.34 16.48
CA TRP A 6 -1.20 -18.05 15.80
C TRP A 6 0.03 -17.31 16.32
N HIS A 7 0.85 -16.80 15.41
CA HIS A 7 2.07 -16.05 15.74
C HIS A 7 1.84 -14.58 15.44
N GLY A 8 1.84 -13.76 16.49
CA GLY A 8 1.78 -12.30 16.41
C GLY A 8 3.18 -11.68 16.46
N VAL A 9 3.43 -10.63 15.69
CA VAL A 9 4.68 -9.85 15.76
C VAL A 9 4.37 -8.38 16.04
N ILE A 10 5.11 -7.78 16.96
CA ILE A 10 5.04 -6.34 17.26
C ILE A 10 6.14 -5.63 16.45
N ILE A 11 5.76 -4.63 15.66
CA ILE A 11 6.65 -3.85 14.79
C ILE A 11 6.44 -2.37 15.11
N PRO A 12 7.23 -1.77 16.01
CA PRO A 12 7.05 -0.38 16.43
C PRO A 12 7.11 0.62 15.27
N GLU A 13 7.94 0.35 14.26
CA GLU A 13 8.13 1.18 13.06
C GLU A 13 6.84 1.31 12.23
N LEU A 14 5.92 0.35 12.36
CA LEU A 14 4.62 0.38 11.70
C LEU A 14 3.81 1.64 12.02
N ARG A 15 4.01 2.24 13.21
CA ARG A 15 3.34 3.51 13.57
C ARG A 15 3.72 4.66 12.66
N PHE A 16 5.00 4.73 12.24
CA PHE A 16 5.48 5.80 11.37
C PHE A 16 4.85 5.67 9.99
N ASP A 17 4.86 4.45 9.44
CA ASP A 17 4.28 4.17 8.13
C ASP A 17 2.76 4.40 8.14
N PHE A 18 2.04 4.00 9.20
CA PHE A 18 0.61 4.34 9.34
C PHE A 18 0.36 5.84 9.40
N ARG A 19 1.22 6.61 10.09
CA ARG A 19 1.07 8.07 10.15
C ARG A 19 1.18 8.69 8.76
N ILE A 20 2.14 8.25 7.95
CA ILE A 20 2.31 8.71 6.57
C ILE A 20 1.10 8.30 5.72
N MET A 21 0.69 7.04 5.79
CA MET A 21 -0.45 6.53 5.03
C MET A 21 -1.76 7.26 5.33
N ASN A 22 -1.94 7.74 6.56
CA ASN A 22 -3.11 8.51 6.97
C ASN A 22 -3.01 10.01 6.64
N MET A 23 -1.90 10.50 6.08
CA MET A 23 -1.81 11.88 5.61
C MET A 23 -2.64 12.04 4.34
N GLU A 24 -3.52 13.05 4.33
CA GLU A 24 -4.36 13.34 3.17
C GLU A 24 -3.54 13.62 1.91
N GLN A 25 -2.45 14.37 2.04
CA GLN A 25 -1.53 14.65 0.94
C GLN A 25 -0.94 13.37 0.34
N TYR A 26 -0.50 12.43 1.17
CA TYR A 26 0.02 11.15 0.71
C TYR A 26 -1.04 10.34 -0.05
N PHE A 27 -2.25 10.27 0.49
CA PHE A 27 -3.39 9.61 -0.15
C PHE A 27 -3.74 10.24 -1.51
N GLN A 28 -3.79 11.57 -1.60
CA GLN A 28 -4.05 12.29 -2.84
C GLN A 28 -2.95 12.04 -3.87
N THR A 29 -1.67 12.12 -3.47
CA THR A 29 -0.52 11.85 -4.35
C THR A 29 -0.55 10.41 -4.88
N MET A 30 -0.86 9.42 -4.04
CA MET A 30 -0.99 8.01 -4.45
C MET A 30 -2.12 7.80 -5.46
N ASN A 31 -3.30 8.38 -5.20
CA ASN A 31 -4.42 8.29 -6.13
C ASN A 31 -4.10 8.96 -7.47
N TRP A 32 -3.41 10.11 -7.44
CA TRP A 32 -3.00 10.80 -8.66
C TRP A 32 -1.97 10.01 -9.46
N LEU A 33 -0.97 9.42 -8.79
CA LEU A 33 0.00 8.50 -9.42
C LEU A 33 -0.68 7.31 -10.11
N GLN A 34 -1.75 6.77 -9.49
CA GLN A 34 -2.53 5.69 -10.06
C GLN A 34 -3.30 6.16 -11.31
N THR A 35 -3.99 7.31 -11.22
CA THR A 35 -4.70 7.91 -12.35
C THR A 35 -3.76 8.21 -13.52
N LEU A 36 -2.60 8.82 -13.26
CA LEU A 36 -1.57 9.07 -14.29
C LEU A 36 -1.07 7.78 -14.92
N THR A 37 -0.92 6.70 -14.15
CA THR A 37 -0.49 5.40 -14.69
C THR A 37 -1.55 4.84 -15.66
N GLY A 38 -2.82 4.86 -15.28
CA GLY A 38 -3.91 4.41 -16.16
C GLY A 38 -4.05 5.27 -17.43
N LEU A 39 -3.94 6.61 -17.30
CA LEU A 39 -3.96 7.52 -18.46
C LEU A 39 -2.80 7.25 -19.42
N LEU A 40 -1.59 7.04 -18.88
CA LEU A 40 -0.42 6.71 -19.69
C LEU A 40 -0.59 5.37 -20.42
N GLU A 41 -1.17 4.36 -19.77
CA GLU A 41 -1.45 3.06 -20.39
C GLU A 41 -2.47 3.19 -21.53
N GLN A 42 -3.53 3.98 -21.34
CA GLN A 42 -4.55 4.24 -22.37
C GLN A 42 -3.99 5.04 -23.55
N MET A 43 -3.09 6.00 -23.31
CA MET A 43 -2.54 6.85 -24.36
C MET A 43 -1.41 6.22 -25.18
N GLN A 44 -0.87 5.06 -24.77
CA GLN A 44 0.19 4.37 -25.52
C GLN A 44 -0.18 3.96 -26.95
N VAL A 45 -1.47 3.84 -27.28
CA VAL A 45 -1.94 3.51 -28.63
C VAL A 45 -1.82 4.68 -29.62
N HIS A 46 -1.75 5.92 -29.13
CA HIS A 46 -1.72 7.13 -29.94
C HIS A 46 -0.28 7.48 -30.36
N ARG A 47 -0.07 7.71 -31.67
CA ARG A 47 1.25 7.98 -32.27
C ARG A 47 1.38 9.38 -32.87
N ASP A 48 0.35 10.20 -32.78
CA ASP A 48 0.36 11.58 -33.25
C ASP A 48 1.28 12.46 -32.41
N ALA A 49 1.81 13.51 -33.03
CA ALA A 49 2.81 14.39 -32.42
C ALA A 49 2.27 15.11 -31.17
N GLU A 50 0.98 15.46 -31.17
CA GLU A 50 0.32 16.13 -30.05
C GLU A 50 0.20 15.21 -28.82
N SER A 51 -0.27 13.98 -29.03
CA SER A 51 -0.33 12.96 -27.97
C SER A 51 1.06 12.62 -27.42
N GLN A 52 2.09 12.59 -28.27
CA GLN A 52 3.46 12.38 -27.80
C GLN A 52 3.95 13.52 -26.89
N LEU A 53 3.58 14.77 -27.15
CA LEU A 53 3.92 15.90 -26.26
C LEU A 53 3.23 15.75 -24.90
N ILE A 54 1.93 15.44 -24.89
CA ILE A 54 1.15 15.22 -23.66
C ILE A 54 1.74 14.05 -22.85
N LEU A 55 2.10 12.95 -23.51
CA LEU A 55 2.74 11.79 -22.88
C LEU A 55 4.06 12.15 -22.20
N GLN A 56 4.86 13.05 -22.78
CA GLN A 56 6.10 13.50 -22.14
C GLN A 56 5.83 14.34 -20.90
N GLU A 57 4.85 15.24 -20.94
CA GLU A 57 4.48 16.04 -19.77
C GLU A 57 3.95 15.16 -18.64
N TRP A 58 3.06 14.21 -18.93
CA TRP A 58 2.57 13.26 -17.92
C TRP A 58 3.65 12.34 -17.37
N LYS A 59 4.65 11.95 -18.18
CA LYS A 59 5.82 11.20 -17.68
C LYS A 59 6.67 12.04 -16.73
N LYS A 60 6.84 13.33 -17.02
CA LYS A 60 7.55 14.27 -16.16
C LYS A 60 6.78 14.49 -14.85
N GLU A 61 5.47 14.74 -14.92
CA GLU A 61 4.61 14.88 -13.75
C GLU A 61 4.62 13.62 -12.88
N ARG A 62 4.51 12.43 -13.49
CA ARG A 62 4.64 11.15 -12.78
C ARG A 62 5.98 11.02 -12.05
N LYS A 63 7.08 11.51 -12.63
CA LYS A 63 8.40 11.51 -11.99
C LYS A 63 8.41 12.45 -10.78
N GLU A 64 7.86 13.65 -10.91
CA GLU A 64 7.76 14.62 -9.81
C GLU A 64 6.93 14.08 -8.65
N MET A 65 5.79 13.44 -8.94
CA MET A 65 4.94 12.80 -7.93
C MET A 65 5.63 11.62 -7.21
N ARG A 66 6.48 10.86 -7.93
CA ARG A 66 7.29 9.79 -7.32
C ARG A 66 8.35 10.35 -6.37
N GLU A 67 9.02 11.44 -6.74
CA GLU A 67 9.99 12.07 -5.85
C GLU A 67 9.31 12.72 -4.63
N MET A 68 8.13 13.32 -4.81
CA MET A 68 7.31 13.80 -3.71
C MET A 68 6.93 12.66 -2.75
N THR A 69 6.52 11.51 -3.29
CA THR A 69 6.19 10.31 -2.51
C THR A 69 7.35 9.85 -1.65
N LYS A 70 8.56 9.79 -2.21
CA LYS A 70 9.76 9.38 -1.49
C LYS A 70 10.10 10.32 -0.34
N SER A 71 9.79 11.62 -0.48
CA SER A 71 10.07 12.61 0.54
C SER A 71 9.27 12.43 1.84
N PHE A 72 8.15 11.70 1.81
CA PHE A 72 7.40 11.35 3.02
C PHE A 72 8.13 10.32 3.90
N PHE A 73 8.98 9.48 3.30
CA PHE A 73 9.70 8.41 4.00
C PHE A 73 11.16 8.79 4.26
N ASN A 74 11.89 7.90 4.95
CA ASN A 74 13.31 8.08 5.17
C ASN A 74 14.07 8.07 3.84
N ALA A 75 14.87 9.11 3.57
CA ALA A 75 15.65 9.26 2.34
C ALA A 75 16.66 8.13 2.07
N GLN A 76 17.07 7.37 3.09
CA GLN A 76 18.06 6.30 2.96
C GLN A 76 17.44 4.91 2.74
N PHE A 77 16.26 4.65 3.31
CA PHE A 77 15.70 3.29 3.39
C PHE A 77 14.24 3.17 2.93
N GLU A 78 13.58 4.28 2.57
CA GLU A 78 12.16 4.34 2.22
C GLU A 78 11.26 3.72 3.31
N SER A 79 10.14 3.08 2.92
CA SER A 79 9.30 2.31 3.85
C SER A 79 9.96 0.96 4.15
N LEU A 80 9.83 0.53 5.41
CA LEU A 80 10.27 -0.80 5.83
C LEU A 80 9.51 -1.91 5.10
N PHE A 81 8.27 -1.65 4.66
CA PHE A 81 7.38 -2.66 4.09
C PHE A 81 7.44 -2.73 2.56
N CYS A 82 7.61 -1.59 1.88
CA CYS A 82 7.59 -1.51 0.42
C CYS A 82 8.67 -0.56 -0.13
N THR A 83 9.17 -0.89 -1.31
CA THR A 83 10.02 -0.04 -2.15
C THR A 83 9.28 0.16 -3.47
N ASP A 84 8.88 1.40 -3.77
CA ASP A 84 7.94 1.72 -4.86
C ASP A 84 6.68 0.82 -4.80
N GLN A 85 6.53 -0.12 -5.74
CA GLN A 85 5.38 -1.05 -5.81
C GLN A 85 5.67 -2.43 -5.19
N ASN A 86 6.92 -2.70 -4.80
CA ASN A 86 7.36 -4.04 -4.44
C ASN A 86 7.51 -4.21 -2.93
N PRO A 87 7.03 -5.33 -2.36
CA PRO A 87 7.25 -5.62 -0.94
C PRO A 87 8.74 -5.88 -0.67
N THR A 88 9.26 -5.32 0.41
CA THR A 88 10.65 -5.51 0.85
C THR A 88 10.90 -6.95 1.32
N PHE A 89 12.17 -7.32 1.47
CA PHE A 89 12.52 -8.60 2.09
C PHE A 89 11.91 -8.75 3.49
N PHE A 90 11.89 -7.66 4.28
CA PHE A 90 11.29 -7.65 5.61
C PHE A 90 9.81 -8.03 5.56
N LEU A 91 9.01 -7.37 4.71
CA LEU A 91 7.58 -7.69 4.58
C LEU A 91 7.37 -9.12 4.07
N ARG A 92 8.14 -9.58 3.06
CA ARG A 92 8.04 -10.96 2.56
C ARG A 92 8.36 -11.99 3.64
N HIS A 93 9.39 -11.72 4.44
CA HIS A 93 9.77 -12.57 5.56
C HIS A 93 8.66 -12.57 6.62
N LEU A 94 8.18 -11.40 7.03
CA LEU A 94 7.11 -11.22 7.99
C LEU A 94 5.86 -12.01 7.60
N SER A 95 5.38 -11.85 6.36
CA SER A 95 4.18 -12.55 5.85
C SER A 95 4.28 -14.07 5.87
N ARG A 96 5.50 -14.64 5.92
CA ARG A 96 5.70 -16.08 6.01
C ARG A 96 5.62 -16.61 7.45
N PHE A 97 6.03 -15.81 8.42
CA PHE A 97 6.23 -16.22 9.82
C PHE A 97 5.14 -15.71 10.77
N ALA A 98 4.64 -14.49 10.55
CA ALA A 98 3.59 -13.90 11.35
C ALA A 98 2.23 -14.13 10.68
N HIS A 99 1.23 -14.47 11.49
CA HIS A 99 -0.16 -14.48 11.06
C HIS A 99 -0.78 -13.09 11.22
N ILE A 100 -0.35 -12.35 12.25
CA ILE A 100 -0.80 -11.00 12.56
C ILE A 100 0.43 -10.16 12.91
N TYR A 101 0.46 -8.91 12.46
CA TYR A 101 1.45 -7.94 12.89
C TYR A 101 0.75 -6.65 13.35
N MET A 102 1.34 -5.98 14.32
CA MET A 102 0.74 -4.80 14.97
C MET A 102 1.83 -3.84 15.46
N ALA A 103 1.47 -2.57 15.67
CA ALA A 103 2.40 -1.60 16.24
C ALA A 103 2.50 -1.72 17.77
N PHE A 104 1.40 -2.09 18.44
CA PHE A 104 1.32 -2.21 19.89
C PHE A 104 0.42 -3.38 20.29
N LEU A 105 0.68 -3.98 21.45
CA LEU A 105 -0.19 -5.03 22.01
C LEU A 105 -1.60 -4.50 22.30
N SER A 106 -1.72 -3.21 22.65
CA SER A 106 -3.01 -2.55 22.86
C SER A 106 -3.94 -2.63 21.64
N SER A 107 -3.40 -2.78 20.43
CA SER A 107 -4.19 -3.00 19.21
C SER A 107 -5.05 -4.26 19.29
N LEU A 108 -4.65 -5.29 20.05
CA LEU A 108 -5.45 -6.51 20.25
C LEU A 108 -6.50 -6.39 21.35
N MET A 109 -6.34 -5.43 22.27
CA MET A 109 -7.23 -5.30 23.43
C MET A 109 -8.65 -4.86 23.05
N ASN A 110 -8.83 -4.34 21.83
CA ASN A 110 -10.13 -3.92 21.31
C ASN A 110 -10.92 -5.07 20.67
N TYR A 111 -10.38 -6.29 20.62
CA TYR A 111 -11.04 -7.45 20.05
C TYR A 111 -11.56 -8.38 21.15
N ASP A 112 -12.66 -9.06 20.86
CA ASP A 112 -13.17 -10.13 21.72
C ASP A 112 -12.18 -11.30 21.80
N ILE A 113 -12.19 -12.03 22.91
CA ILE A 113 -11.32 -13.20 23.14
C ILE A 113 -11.64 -14.31 22.12
N HIS A 114 -12.88 -14.39 21.65
CA HIS A 114 -13.31 -15.34 20.63
C HIS A 114 -13.24 -14.79 19.20
N HIS A 115 -12.57 -13.64 18.99
CA HIS A 115 -12.45 -13.05 17.67
C HIS A 115 -11.66 -13.94 16.70
N MET A 116 -12.22 -14.16 15.51
CA MET A 116 -11.59 -14.93 14.44
C MET A 116 -11.07 -13.98 13.36
N PHE A 117 -9.75 -13.90 13.22
CA PHE A 117 -9.12 -13.12 12.16
C PHE A 117 -9.19 -13.89 10.82
N CYS A 118 -9.93 -13.36 9.87
CA CYS A 118 -10.06 -13.92 8.52
C CYS A 118 -9.32 -13.04 7.50
N PRO A 119 -8.02 -13.30 7.22
CA PRO A 119 -7.27 -12.50 6.25
C PRO A 119 -7.89 -12.60 4.85
N ARG A 120 -8.01 -11.46 4.17
CA ARG A 120 -8.50 -11.41 2.79
C ARG A 120 -7.44 -12.00 1.87
N ARG A 121 -7.87 -12.80 0.89
CA ARG A 121 -7.00 -13.30 -0.17
C ARG A 121 -6.60 -12.13 -1.09
N THR A 122 -5.31 -11.97 -1.35
CA THR A 122 -4.85 -11.12 -2.45
C THR A 122 -5.06 -11.88 -3.75
N PRO A 123 -5.93 -11.40 -4.66
CA PRO A 123 -6.17 -12.08 -5.92
C PRO A 123 -4.88 -12.10 -6.77
N LEU A 124 -4.71 -13.16 -7.56
CA LEU A 124 -3.62 -13.21 -8.54
C LEU A 124 -3.91 -12.25 -9.69
N GLN A 125 -2.87 -11.81 -10.41
CA GLN A 125 -3.02 -10.83 -11.50
C GLN A 125 -4.03 -11.25 -12.58
N HIS A 126 -4.18 -12.56 -12.83
CA HIS A 126 -5.14 -13.09 -13.82
C HIS A 126 -6.53 -13.33 -13.25
N GLU A 127 -6.73 -13.19 -11.93
CA GLU A 127 -8.05 -13.29 -11.28
C GLU A 127 -8.80 -11.95 -11.27
N LEU A 128 -8.07 -10.85 -11.47
CA LEU A 128 -8.64 -9.51 -11.51
C LEU A 128 -9.33 -9.27 -12.85
N PRO A 129 -10.60 -8.81 -12.87
CA PRO A 129 -11.21 -8.26 -14.07
C PRO A 129 -10.30 -7.18 -14.68
N ALA A 130 -10.19 -7.12 -16.01
CA ALA A 130 -9.34 -6.16 -16.75
C ALA A 130 -9.63 -4.66 -16.50
N TRP A 131 -10.53 -4.34 -15.57
CA TRP A 131 -10.99 -2.99 -15.22
C TRP A 131 -10.87 -2.71 -13.72
N SER A 132 -10.44 -3.67 -12.90
CA SER A 132 -10.25 -3.49 -11.47
C SER A 132 -8.80 -3.13 -11.16
N ASP A 133 -8.30 -2.04 -11.74
CA ASP A 133 -6.98 -1.47 -11.42
C ASP A 133 -7.01 -0.60 -10.15
N SER A 134 -7.91 -0.90 -9.21
CA SER A 134 -7.84 -0.35 -7.86
C SER A 134 -6.91 -1.23 -7.05
N PRO A 135 -5.78 -0.74 -6.53
CA PRO A 135 -4.93 -1.53 -5.65
C PRO A 135 -5.68 -1.81 -4.35
N SER A 136 -6.31 -2.98 -4.29
CA SER A 136 -6.95 -3.53 -3.08
C SER A 136 -5.95 -3.93 -1.99
N ALA A 137 -4.66 -3.64 -2.16
CA ALA A 137 -3.60 -3.98 -1.20
C ALA A 137 -3.27 -2.87 -0.19
N LEU A 138 -3.55 -1.60 -0.50
CA LEU A 138 -3.22 -0.46 0.39
C LEU A 138 -4.39 0.06 1.21
N LYS A 139 -5.61 -0.45 1.00
CA LYS A 139 -6.64 -0.38 2.04
C LYS A 139 -6.26 -1.35 3.16
N ALA A 140 -5.26 -0.99 3.96
CA ALA A 140 -5.33 -1.30 5.38
C ALA A 140 -6.73 -0.83 5.82
N PRO A 141 -7.53 -1.66 6.50
CA PRO A 141 -8.81 -1.20 7.02
C PRO A 141 -8.49 -0.04 7.95
N LEU A 142 -8.75 1.17 7.47
CA LEU A 142 -8.84 2.35 8.29
C LEU A 142 -9.83 1.98 9.40
N LEU A 143 -9.36 2.06 10.64
CA LEU A 143 -10.17 2.04 11.85
C LEU A 143 -11.26 3.12 11.72
N GLN A 144 -12.37 2.79 11.06
CA GLN A 144 -13.60 3.57 11.08
C GLN A 144 -14.52 3.11 12.23
N GLU A 145 -14.01 2.29 13.15
CA GLU A 145 -14.74 1.82 14.34
C GLU A 145 -14.07 2.28 15.65
N ALA A 146 -13.59 3.53 15.70
CA ALA A 146 -13.20 4.19 16.95
C ALA A 146 -14.01 5.47 17.23
N GLN A 147 -15.17 5.62 16.58
CA GLN A 147 -16.17 6.64 16.91
C GLN A 147 -17.57 6.00 16.91
N ALA A 148 -17.78 5.05 17.83
CA ALA A 148 -19.12 4.67 18.26
C ALA A 148 -19.05 4.25 19.74
N LYS A 149 -19.25 5.27 20.59
CA LYS A 149 -19.42 5.27 22.05
C LYS A 149 -18.16 5.19 22.91
#